data_AF-A0A165TUE6-F1
#
_entry.id   AF-A0A165TUE6-F1
#
_cell.length_a   1.000
_cell.length_b   1.000
_cell.length_c   1.000
_cell.angle_alpha   90.00
_cell.angle_beta   90.00
_cell.angle_gamma   90.00
#
_symmetry.space_group_name_H-M   'P 1'
#
loop_
_entity.id
_entity.type
_entity.pdbx_description
1 polymer ?
#
loop_
_entity_poly.entity_id
_entity_poly.type
_entity_poly.pdbx_seq_one_letter_code
_entity_poly.pdbx_strand_id
1 'polypeptide(L)'
;MVLENVQVQSAWGETPNNGVIGLRRPCIDSVVEAYTASPAPWSCSLAKALNIDHDALGKLRASVREFARGYLDFDVAVKDQTPGRWEGFIHDATVKFPIFAKFPQSWPLRDYMARYLRHHVRNLAQKHERRHPVEDTKGHSIQNRDENRISEGRNAADQSCDTSKPRTPCSPNGTNAVGRRKNRHIPAKTNHAYVEIVSTRRKPLVDIPGQRLPHHSSTGSFSMTPGTSAAAPPQPRDSPDAVRDFLAGLTPNMEHLLPYMKKIGIRSSECLKGMSTWPAKDCEAFMQEKLVDSGKADSFQIMSILIALKKLARDEI
;
A
#
# COMPACT_ATOMS: atom_id res chain seq x y z
N MET A 1 -48.30 5.87 32.02
CA MET A 1 -47.41 6.31 30.92
C MET A 1 -47.29 5.13 29.96
N VAL A 2 -48.09 5.15 28.90
CA VAL A 2 -48.15 4.10 27.89
C VAL A 2 -47.20 4.50 26.78
N LEU A 3 -46.17 3.69 26.52
CA LEU A 3 -45.26 3.86 25.39
C LEU A 3 -45.93 3.22 24.17
N GLU A 4 -46.48 4.04 23.28
CA GLU A 4 -46.96 3.61 21.97
C GLU A 4 -45.76 3.23 21.07
N ASN A 5 -45.76 1.97 20.66
CA ASN A 5 -44.90 1.43 19.60
C ASN A 5 -45.39 1.97 18.25
N VAL A 6 -44.67 2.94 17.68
CA VAL A 6 -44.89 3.39 16.30
C VAL A 6 -44.15 2.45 15.35
N GLN A 7 -44.91 1.52 14.77
CA GLN A 7 -44.46 0.61 13.73
C GLN A 7 -44.51 1.34 12.38
N VAL A 8 -43.36 1.81 11.90
CA VAL A 8 -43.24 2.42 10.56
C VAL A 8 -43.20 1.31 9.51
N GLN A 9 -44.35 0.97 8.94
CA GLN A 9 -44.43 0.20 7.71
C GLN A 9 -44.14 1.13 6.51
N SER A 10 -42.96 0.99 5.92
CA SER A 10 -42.64 1.63 4.64
C SER A 10 -43.33 0.86 3.51
N ALA A 11 -44.57 1.25 3.22
CA ALA A 11 -45.28 0.82 2.02
C ALA A 11 -44.70 1.55 0.80
N TRP A 12 -43.95 0.84 -0.03
CA TRP A 12 -43.59 1.30 -1.37
C TRP A 12 -44.83 1.16 -2.25
N GLY A 13 -45.62 2.23 -2.31
CA GLY A 13 -46.78 2.33 -3.18
C GLY A 13 -46.39 2.33 -4.65
N GLU A 14 -46.93 1.37 -5.40
CA GLU A 14 -46.94 1.35 -6.86
C GLU A 14 -47.66 2.60 -7.37
N THR A 15 -46.98 3.42 -8.17
CA THR A 15 -47.61 4.58 -8.83
C THR A 15 -48.24 4.18 -10.15
N PRO A 16 -49.45 4.68 -10.47
CA PRO A 16 -50.13 4.36 -11.70
C PRO A 16 -49.46 5.04 -12.91
N ASN A 17 -49.34 4.22 -13.94
CA ASN A 17 -48.78 4.46 -15.26
C ASN A 17 -49.50 5.64 -15.95
N ASN A 18 -48.85 6.80 -16.03
CA ASN A 18 -49.41 7.98 -16.71
C ASN A 18 -48.38 8.58 -17.67
N GLY A 19 -48.76 8.62 -18.95
CA GLY A 19 -48.35 9.64 -19.92
C GLY A 19 -46.89 9.65 -20.35
N VAL A 20 -46.63 9.01 -21.49
CA VAL A 20 -45.39 9.14 -22.27
C VAL A 20 -45.20 10.59 -22.71
N ILE A 21 -44.39 11.36 -21.97
CA ILE A 21 -43.72 12.55 -22.50
C ILE A 21 -42.23 12.21 -22.57
N GLY A 22 -41.71 12.15 -23.79
CA GLY A 22 -40.34 11.78 -24.14
C GLY A 22 -39.31 12.81 -23.67
N LEU A 23 -39.15 12.96 -22.36
CA LEU A 23 -37.95 13.54 -21.78
C LEU A 23 -36.89 12.44 -21.73
N ARG A 24 -35.87 12.58 -22.60
CA ARG A 24 -34.66 11.75 -22.56
C ARG A 24 -34.14 11.75 -21.12
N ARG A 25 -34.28 10.62 -20.42
CA ARG A 25 -33.65 10.42 -19.12
C ARG A 25 -32.15 10.63 -19.30
N PRO A 26 -31.51 11.58 -18.58
CA PRO A 26 -30.06 11.66 -18.60
C PRO A 26 -29.50 10.32 -18.11
N CYS A 27 -28.64 9.69 -18.91
CA CYS A 27 -27.92 8.49 -18.51
C CYS A 27 -27.20 8.77 -17.19
N ILE A 28 -27.37 7.86 -16.22
CA ILE A 28 -26.78 7.92 -14.88
C ILE A 28 -25.25 8.01 -14.94
N ASP A 29 -24.65 7.60 -16.07
CA ASP A 29 -23.21 7.72 -16.34
C ASP A 29 -22.69 9.16 -16.27
N SER A 30 -23.50 10.17 -16.61
CA SER A 30 -23.06 11.58 -16.59
C SER A 30 -22.99 12.17 -15.18
N VAL A 31 -23.78 11.67 -14.23
CA VAL A 31 -23.84 12.25 -12.88
C VAL A 31 -22.65 11.77 -12.05
N VAL A 32 -22.19 10.53 -12.21
CA VAL A 32 -21.00 10.02 -11.50
C VAL A 32 -19.70 10.67 -12.01
N GLU A 33 -19.62 10.98 -13.30
CA GLU A 33 -18.41 11.54 -13.91
C GLU A 33 -18.17 13.02 -13.51
N ALA A 34 -19.24 13.80 -13.32
CA ALA A 34 -19.16 15.20 -12.90
C ALA A 34 -18.63 15.39 -11.46
N TYR A 35 -18.70 14.38 -10.59
CA TYR A 35 -18.16 14.45 -9.22
C TYR A 35 -16.61 14.39 -9.17
N THR A 36 -15.96 13.97 -10.25
CA THR A 36 -14.49 13.87 -10.29
C THR A 36 -13.80 15.20 -10.65
N ALA A 37 -14.55 16.20 -11.15
CA ALA A 37 -13.99 17.44 -11.67
C ALA A 37 -13.95 18.62 -10.67
N SER A 38 -14.46 18.45 -9.43
CA SER A 38 -14.42 19.51 -8.42
C SER A 38 -13.06 19.56 -7.71
N PRO A 39 -12.32 20.69 -7.75
CA PRO A 39 -10.95 20.83 -7.27
C PRO A 39 -10.87 21.00 -5.74
N ALA A 40 -11.65 20.23 -4.98
CA ALA A 40 -11.40 20.12 -3.56
C ALA A 40 -10.01 19.46 -3.37
N PRO A 41 -9.18 19.90 -2.42
CA PRO A 41 -7.90 19.25 -2.14
C PRO A 41 -8.17 17.84 -1.57
N TRP A 42 -8.23 16.84 -2.45
CA TRP A 42 -8.65 15.46 -2.15
C TRP A 42 -7.75 14.73 -1.14
N SER A 43 -6.71 15.38 -0.61
CA SER A 43 -5.81 14.81 0.41
C SER A 43 -6.08 15.32 1.83
N CYS A 44 -7.02 16.25 2.05
CA CYS A 44 -7.35 16.65 3.42
C CYS A 44 -7.92 15.46 4.18
N SER A 45 -7.23 15.06 5.26
CA SER A 45 -7.70 13.96 6.10
C SER A 45 -9.11 14.28 6.62
N LEU A 46 -9.99 13.27 6.67
CA LEU A 46 -11.35 13.43 7.19
C LEU A 46 -11.36 14.09 8.58
N ALA A 47 -10.34 13.80 9.41
CA ALA A 47 -10.15 14.43 10.72
C ALA A 47 -10.05 15.95 10.60
N LYS A 48 -9.21 16.43 9.69
CA LYS A 48 -8.98 17.85 9.45
C LYS A 48 -10.21 18.53 8.86
N ALA A 49 -10.92 17.86 7.95
CA ALA A 49 -12.14 18.40 7.35
C ALA A 49 -13.25 18.59 8.40
N LEU A 50 -13.41 17.63 9.30
CA LEU A 50 -14.48 17.66 10.30
C LEU A 50 -14.09 18.40 11.60
N ASN A 51 -12.82 18.72 11.78
CA ASN A 51 -12.26 19.30 13.01
C ASN A 51 -12.60 18.48 14.27
N ILE A 52 -12.36 17.17 14.22
CA ILE A 52 -12.64 16.22 15.31
C ILE A 52 -11.35 15.52 15.73
N ASP A 53 -11.21 15.23 17.02
CA ASP A 53 -10.18 14.35 17.57
C ASP A 53 -10.18 12.97 16.90
N HIS A 54 -8.99 12.36 16.80
CA HIS A 54 -8.79 11.07 16.15
C HIS A 54 -9.64 9.94 16.79
N ASP A 55 -9.79 9.93 18.11
CA ASP A 55 -10.56 8.89 18.80
C ASP A 55 -12.07 9.01 18.50
N ALA A 56 -12.60 10.22 18.53
CA ALA A 56 -13.98 10.49 18.17
C ALA A 56 -14.25 10.23 16.68
N LEU A 57 -13.26 10.51 15.81
CA LEU A 57 -13.33 10.14 14.40
C LEU A 57 -13.38 8.61 14.21
N GLY A 58 -12.60 7.85 14.99
CA GLY A 58 -12.61 6.39 14.98
C GLY A 58 -14.01 5.84 15.29
N LYS A 59 -14.64 6.36 16.35
CA LYS A 59 -16.02 6.02 16.74
C LYS A 59 -17.03 6.42 15.67
N LEU A 60 -16.95 7.63 15.13
CA LEU A 60 -17.83 8.12 14.06
C LEU A 60 -17.74 7.21 12.83
N ARG A 61 -16.53 6.88 12.38
CA ARG A 61 -16.30 5.98 11.24
C ARG A 61 -16.88 4.59 11.49
N ALA A 62 -16.77 4.06 12.70
CA ALA A 62 -17.37 2.77 13.05
C ALA A 62 -18.89 2.82 12.95
N SER A 63 -19.53 3.86 13.52
CA SER A 63 -20.98 4.05 13.45
C SER A 63 -21.49 4.26 12.03
N VAL A 64 -20.77 5.01 11.19
CA VAL A 64 -21.11 5.21 9.77
C VAL A 64 -21.06 3.90 9.01
N ARG A 65 -20.04 3.05 9.23
CA ARG A 65 -19.94 1.74 8.58
C ARG A 65 -21.06 0.81 9.01
N GLU A 66 -21.38 0.79 10.30
CA GLU A 66 -22.47 -0.02 10.81
C GLU A 66 -23.80 0.41 10.19
N PHE A 67 -24.03 1.72 10.09
CA PHE A 67 -25.21 2.25 9.41
C PHE A 67 -25.25 1.90 7.92
N ALA A 68 -24.10 1.98 7.24
CA ALA A 68 -24.00 1.69 5.80
C ALA A 68 -24.36 0.23 5.46
N ARG A 69 -24.22 -0.73 6.38
CA ARG A 69 -24.58 -2.15 6.15
C ARG A 69 -26.07 -2.35 5.84
N GLY A 70 -26.94 -1.46 6.28
CA GLY A 70 -28.37 -1.50 5.95
C GLY A 70 -28.70 -1.04 4.53
N TYR A 71 -27.75 -0.38 3.85
CA TYR A 71 -27.97 0.27 2.56
C TYR A 71 -27.09 -0.27 1.45
N LEU A 72 -25.81 -0.54 1.73
CA LEU A 72 -24.78 -0.81 0.73
C LEU A 72 -24.33 -2.27 0.78
N ASP A 73 -23.97 -2.80 -0.38
CA ASP A 73 -23.25 -4.07 -0.48
C ASP A 73 -21.74 -3.80 -0.34
N PHE A 74 -21.09 -4.45 0.62
CA PHE A 74 -19.67 -4.20 0.90
C PHE A 74 -18.74 -4.96 -0.06
N ASP A 75 -19.27 -5.96 -0.76
CA ASP A 75 -18.52 -6.80 -1.68
C ASP A 75 -18.46 -6.19 -3.09
N VAL A 76 -19.13 -5.05 -3.29
CA VAL A 76 -19.33 -4.39 -4.58
C VAL A 76 -18.78 -2.96 -4.57
N ALA A 77 -18.17 -2.52 -5.68
CA ALA A 77 -17.66 -1.16 -5.80
C ALA A 77 -18.81 -0.13 -5.90
N VAL A 78 -18.56 1.14 -5.55
CA VAL A 78 -19.60 2.20 -5.53
C VAL A 78 -20.37 2.32 -6.85
N LYS A 79 -19.66 2.24 -7.99
CA LYS A 79 -20.24 2.35 -9.34
C LYS A 79 -21.15 1.17 -9.71
N ASP A 80 -20.96 0.03 -9.04
CA ASP A 80 -21.66 -1.23 -9.30
C ASP A 80 -22.78 -1.47 -8.27
N GLN A 81 -23.00 -0.52 -7.35
CA GLN A 81 -24.11 -0.57 -6.39
C GLN A 81 -25.47 -0.48 -7.10
N THR A 82 -26.51 -1.05 -6.50
CA THR A 82 -27.88 -0.88 -7.00
C THR A 82 -28.21 0.61 -7.17
N PRO A 83 -28.74 1.04 -8.33
CA PRO A 83 -29.09 2.44 -8.56
C PRO A 83 -29.95 3.01 -7.43
N GLY A 84 -29.59 4.20 -6.95
CA GLY A 84 -30.29 4.89 -5.86
C GLY A 84 -29.90 4.47 -4.45
N ARG A 85 -29.33 3.27 -4.21
CA ARG A 85 -28.92 2.86 -2.85
C ARG A 85 -27.80 3.73 -2.29
N TRP A 86 -26.83 4.09 -3.13
CA TRP A 86 -25.76 5.00 -2.74
C TRP A 86 -26.30 6.37 -2.32
N GLU A 87 -27.19 6.95 -3.12
CA GLU A 87 -27.78 8.26 -2.84
C GLU A 87 -28.70 8.23 -1.62
N GLY A 88 -29.50 7.17 -1.45
CA GLY A 88 -30.32 6.96 -0.26
C GLY A 88 -29.47 6.86 1.01
N PHE A 89 -28.37 6.09 0.96
CA PHE A 89 -27.40 6.04 2.05
C PHE A 89 -26.85 7.43 2.39
N ILE A 90 -26.39 8.20 1.39
CA ILE A 90 -25.81 9.53 1.64
C ILE A 90 -26.86 10.46 2.27
N HIS A 91 -28.09 10.44 1.78
CA HIS A 91 -29.19 11.22 2.34
C HIS A 91 -29.44 10.87 3.82
N ASP A 92 -29.73 9.59 4.11
CA ASP A 92 -30.12 9.14 5.45
C ASP A 92 -28.96 9.21 6.44
N ALA A 93 -27.72 8.96 5.99
CA ALA A 93 -26.54 9.11 6.83
C ALA A 93 -26.27 10.58 7.15
N THR A 94 -26.58 11.51 6.24
CA THR A 94 -26.43 12.95 6.50
C THR A 94 -27.44 13.43 7.54
N VAL A 95 -28.67 12.89 7.50
CA VAL A 95 -29.69 13.14 8.54
C VAL A 95 -29.26 12.56 9.88
N LYS A 96 -28.77 11.31 9.90
CA LYS A 96 -28.35 10.62 11.13
C LYS A 96 -27.06 11.18 11.75
N PHE A 97 -26.15 11.68 10.91
CA PHE A 97 -24.87 12.23 11.32
C PHE A 97 -24.75 13.67 10.80
N PRO A 98 -25.40 14.66 11.46
CA PRO A 98 -25.49 16.04 10.98
C PRO A 98 -24.16 16.75 10.78
N ILE A 99 -23.07 16.20 11.32
CA ILE A 99 -21.71 16.70 11.10
C ILE A 99 -21.34 16.72 9.60
N PHE A 100 -21.88 15.79 8.80
CA PHE A 100 -21.64 15.75 7.35
C PHE A 100 -22.52 16.72 6.56
N ALA A 101 -23.66 17.14 7.11
CA ALA A 101 -24.61 18.06 6.45
C ALA A 101 -24.04 19.45 6.21
N LYS A 102 -22.99 19.83 6.96
CA LYS A 102 -22.26 21.09 6.81
C LYS A 102 -21.50 21.19 5.49
N PHE A 103 -21.28 20.07 4.81
CA PHE A 103 -20.47 20.01 3.60
C PHE A 103 -21.38 19.87 2.37
N PRO A 104 -21.11 20.61 1.29
CA PRO A 104 -21.83 20.45 0.03
C PRO A 104 -21.86 18.98 -0.40
N GLN A 105 -23.07 18.46 -0.61
CA GLN A 105 -23.33 17.07 -1.03
C GLN A 105 -22.72 16.01 -0.09
N SER A 106 -22.42 16.38 1.15
CA SER A 106 -21.76 15.50 2.13
C SER A 106 -20.48 14.87 1.58
N TRP A 107 -19.67 15.64 0.84
CA TRP A 107 -18.46 15.14 0.18
C TRP A 107 -17.50 14.35 1.10
N PRO A 108 -17.29 14.70 2.39
CA PRO A 108 -16.36 13.93 3.23
C PRO A 108 -16.89 12.52 3.52
N LEU A 109 -18.21 12.38 3.63
CA LEU A 109 -18.86 11.08 3.82
C LEU A 109 -18.76 10.23 2.55
N ARG A 110 -19.04 10.84 1.39
CA ARG A 110 -18.92 10.19 0.07
C ARG A 110 -17.50 9.66 -0.17
N ASP A 111 -16.50 10.52 -0.01
CA ASP A 111 -15.10 10.18 -0.21
C ASP A 111 -14.64 9.08 0.76
N TYR A 112 -14.99 9.21 2.05
CA TYR A 112 -14.68 8.21 3.05
C TYR A 112 -15.22 6.82 2.70
N MET A 113 -16.51 6.74 2.39
CA MET A 113 -17.15 5.45 2.09
C MET A 113 -16.71 4.87 0.75
N ALA A 114 -16.46 5.70 -0.26
CA ALA A 114 -15.93 5.24 -1.54
C ALA A 114 -14.53 4.63 -1.41
N ARG A 115 -13.64 5.26 -0.64
CA ARG A 115 -12.30 4.71 -0.34
C ARG A 115 -12.40 3.43 0.46
N TYR A 116 -13.29 3.40 1.46
CA TYR A 116 -13.50 2.22 2.29
C TYR A 116 -13.94 1.01 1.46
N LEU A 117 -14.96 1.17 0.60
CA LEU A 117 -15.46 0.09 -0.27
C LEU A 117 -14.39 -0.37 -1.27
N ARG A 118 -13.68 0.57 -1.92
CA ARG A 118 -12.56 0.23 -2.83
C ARG A 118 -11.50 -0.62 -2.13
N HIS A 119 -11.13 -0.24 -0.91
CA HIS A 119 -10.16 -0.98 -0.12
C HIS A 119 -10.70 -2.36 0.31
N HIS A 120 -11.96 -2.44 0.70
CA HIS A 120 -12.63 -3.67 1.12
C HIS A 120 -12.67 -4.70 -0.02
N VAL A 121 -13.20 -4.30 -1.19
CA VAL A 121 -13.27 -5.15 -2.39
C VAL A 121 -11.89 -5.64 -2.81
N ARG A 122 -10.89 -4.75 -2.82
CA ARG A 122 -9.50 -5.13 -3.12
C ARG A 122 -8.97 -6.20 -2.15
N ASN A 123 -9.25 -6.04 -0.86
CA ASN A 123 -8.79 -6.99 0.14
C ASN A 123 -9.52 -8.34 0.05
N LEU A 124 -10.79 -8.35 -0.34
CA LEU A 124 -11.53 -9.58 -0.60
C LEU A 124 -10.96 -10.34 -1.80
N ALA A 125 -10.69 -9.63 -2.90
CA ALA A 125 -10.05 -10.23 -4.08
C ALA A 125 -8.70 -10.88 -3.72
N GLN A 126 -7.86 -10.16 -2.95
CA GLN A 126 -6.58 -10.69 -2.49
C GLN A 126 -6.72 -11.90 -1.56
N LYS A 127 -7.76 -11.94 -0.72
CA LYS A 127 -8.03 -13.10 0.14
C LYS A 127 -8.47 -14.31 -0.66
N HIS A 128 -9.28 -14.12 -1.70
CA HIS A 128 -9.73 -15.21 -2.57
C HIS A 128 -8.55 -15.82 -3.34
N GLU A 129 -7.66 -14.98 -3.88
CA GLU A 129 -6.45 -15.42 -4.58
C GLU A 129 -5.52 -16.24 -3.66
N ARG A 130 -5.43 -15.90 -2.37
CA ARG A 130 -4.64 -16.66 -1.39
C ARG A 130 -5.24 -18.01 -1.00
N ARG A 131 -6.57 -18.15 -1.06
CA ARG A 131 -7.28 -19.37 -0.64
C ARG A 131 -7.37 -20.43 -1.73
N HIS A 132 -7.24 -20.02 -2.99
CA HIS A 132 -7.05 -20.94 -4.10
C HIS A 132 -5.60 -20.88 -4.57
N PRO A 133 -4.64 -21.47 -3.82
CA PRO A 133 -3.34 -21.76 -4.37
C PRO A 133 -3.59 -22.75 -5.51
N VAL A 134 -3.62 -22.24 -6.73
CA VAL A 134 -3.75 -22.94 -8.00
C VAL A 134 -3.20 -24.37 -7.86
N GLU A 135 -4.08 -25.34 -7.63
CA GLU A 135 -3.73 -26.76 -7.65
C GLU A 135 -3.47 -27.24 -9.09
N ASP A 136 -3.69 -26.36 -10.08
CA ASP A 136 -3.37 -26.56 -11.48
C ASP A 136 -1.90 -26.26 -11.80
N THR A 137 -1.00 -27.14 -11.37
CA THR A 137 0.05 -27.68 -12.27
C THR A 137 0.69 -28.95 -11.70
N LYS A 138 -0.13 -29.97 -11.48
CA LYS A 138 0.33 -31.37 -11.54
C LYS A 138 -0.25 -32.09 -12.77
N GLY A 139 -0.36 -31.37 -13.90
CA GLY A 139 -0.27 -32.03 -15.20
C GLY A 139 1.17 -32.49 -15.36
N HIS A 140 1.47 -33.76 -15.13
CA HIS A 140 1.60 -34.72 -16.23
C HIS A 140 2.39 -34.12 -17.40
N SER A 141 3.67 -33.86 -17.17
CA SER A 141 4.68 -34.08 -18.20
C SER A 141 4.85 -35.60 -18.34
N ILE A 142 3.89 -36.25 -19.01
CA ILE A 142 4.04 -37.62 -19.50
C ILE A 142 4.18 -37.55 -21.02
N GLN A 143 5.37 -38.00 -21.44
CA GLN A 143 5.71 -38.61 -22.72
C GLN A 143 5.65 -37.75 -23.97
N ASN A 144 6.85 -37.32 -24.38
CA ASN A 144 7.52 -37.65 -25.64
C ASN A 144 8.87 -36.89 -25.55
N ARG A 145 10.06 -37.42 -25.77
CA ARG A 145 10.54 -38.57 -26.54
C ARG A 145 12.07 -38.45 -26.43
N ASP A 146 12.76 -39.50 -26.01
CA ASP A 146 13.92 -40.03 -26.74
C ASP A 146 14.51 -41.25 -26.01
N GLU A 147 14.28 -42.37 -26.66
CA GLU A 147 15.03 -43.59 -26.54
C GLU A 147 16.51 -43.29 -26.84
N ASN A 148 17.39 -43.41 -25.86
CA ASN A 148 18.56 -44.25 -26.01
C ASN A 148 19.31 -44.41 -24.69
N ARG A 149 19.84 -45.63 -24.54
CA ARG A 149 21.19 -45.92 -24.03
C ARG A 149 21.27 -46.69 -22.69
N ILE A 150 21.42 -48.01 -22.88
CA ILE A 150 22.39 -48.93 -22.21
C ILE A 150 22.16 -49.11 -20.69
N SER A 151 21.47 -50.18 -20.25
CA SER A 151 21.98 -51.56 -20.06
C SER A 151 23.11 -51.71 -19.03
N GLU A 152 22.91 -52.68 -18.14
CA GLU A 152 23.85 -53.25 -17.15
C GLU A 152 23.96 -52.50 -15.79
N GLY A 153 23.85 -53.13 -14.62
CA GLY A 153 23.87 -54.55 -14.29
C GLY A 153 23.34 -54.83 -12.86
N ARG A 154 23.43 -56.12 -12.54
CA ARG A 154 22.80 -56.89 -11.46
C ARG A 154 23.28 -56.53 -10.04
N ASN A 155 22.44 -56.85 -9.04
CA ASN A 155 22.70 -57.60 -7.79
C ASN A 155 21.55 -57.27 -6.81
N ALA A 156 20.57 -58.12 -6.48
CA ALA A 156 20.60 -59.44 -5.84
C ALA A 156 21.19 -59.43 -4.41
N ALA A 157 20.31 -59.24 -3.42
CA ALA A 157 20.32 -59.78 -2.04
C ALA A 157 19.15 -59.08 -1.30
N ASP A 158 18.01 -59.70 -1.09
CA ASP A 158 17.74 -60.71 -0.06
C ASP A 158 18.04 -60.21 1.35
N GLN A 159 16.99 -59.79 2.08
CA GLN A 159 16.73 -60.28 3.44
C GLN A 159 15.41 -59.78 4.00
N SER A 160 14.53 -60.77 4.18
CA SER A 160 13.39 -60.79 5.09
C SER A 160 13.88 -60.88 6.53
N CYS A 161 13.28 -60.11 7.44
CA CYS A 161 12.93 -60.62 8.78
C CYS A 161 11.81 -59.79 9.42
N ASP A 162 10.68 -60.48 9.52
CA ASP A 162 9.56 -60.32 10.42
C ASP A 162 10.01 -60.13 11.88
N THR A 163 9.48 -59.12 12.59
CA THR A 163 9.28 -59.18 14.04
C THR A 163 8.14 -58.25 14.43
N SER A 164 7.17 -58.86 15.11
CA SER A 164 5.94 -58.28 15.59
C SER A 164 6.07 -57.67 17.02
N LYS A 165 5.25 -56.63 17.29
CA LYS A 165 4.72 -56.12 18.60
C LYS A 165 5.62 -55.20 19.46
N PRO A 166 5.05 -54.43 20.43
CA PRO A 166 3.68 -53.89 20.58
C PRO A 166 3.63 -52.34 20.72
N ARG A 167 2.40 -51.82 20.66
CA ARG A 167 2.00 -50.41 20.85
C ARG A 167 2.33 -49.87 22.25
N THR A 168 2.88 -48.65 22.31
CA THR A 168 2.67 -47.70 23.41
C THR A 168 2.63 -46.27 22.85
N PRO A 169 1.67 -45.41 23.24
CA PRO A 169 1.54 -44.05 22.74
C PRO A 169 2.29 -43.06 23.62
N CYS A 170 3.33 -42.43 23.08
CA CYS A 170 3.93 -41.23 23.66
C CYS A 170 3.99 -40.14 22.60
N SER A 171 3.29 -39.05 22.89
CA SER A 171 3.36 -37.77 22.18
C SER A 171 4.79 -37.21 22.21
N PRO A 172 5.25 -36.58 21.12
CA PRO A 172 6.03 -35.37 21.31
C PRO A 172 5.62 -34.25 20.35
N ASN A 173 5.34 -33.09 20.96
CA ASN A 173 5.60 -31.78 20.37
C ASN A 173 7.04 -31.72 19.86
N GLY A 174 7.23 -31.32 18.61
CA GLY A 174 8.57 -31.17 18.03
C GLY A 174 8.55 -30.60 16.62
N THR A 175 8.65 -29.28 16.56
CA THR A 175 9.24 -28.44 15.48
C THR A 175 10.16 -29.15 14.49
N ASN A 176 9.95 -28.92 13.18
CA ASN A 176 10.91 -28.40 12.18
C ASN A 176 10.56 -28.83 10.74
N ALA A 177 10.39 -27.88 9.81
CA ALA A 177 10.65 -28.05 8.38
C ALA A 177 10.63 -26.68 7.68
N VAL A 178 11.77 -25.98 7.65
CA VAL A 178 12.64 -25.83 6.47
C VAL A 178 11.90 -25.30 5.24
N GLY A 179 11.95 -23.98 5.09
CA GLY A 179 11.51 -23.26 3.89
C GLY A 179 12.41 -23.54 2.70
N ARG A 180 11.83 -24.10 1.64
CA ARG A 180 12.48 -24.25 0.33
C ARG A 180 11.97 -23.14 -0.60
N ARG A 181 12.61 -21.97 -0.56
CA ARG A 181 12.37 -20.87 -1.52
C ARG A 181 12.82 -21.32 -2.92
N LYS A 182 11.88 -21.68 -3.79
CA LYS A 182 12.14 -21.82 -5.23
C LYS A 182 11.98 -20.46 -5.91
N ASN A 183 13.06 -19.95 -6.49
CA ASN A 183 13.06 -18.87 -7.47
C ASN A 183 12.01 -19.20 -8.55
N ARG A 184 10.97 -18.37 -8.66
CA ARG A 184 10.05 -18.38 -9.81
C ARG A 184 10.41 -17.21 -10.71
N HIS A 185 10.79 -17.58 -11.92
CA HIS A 185 10.98 -16.70 -13.06
C HIS A 185 9.60 -16.16 -13.50
N ILE A 186 9.46 -14.84 -13.57
CA ILE A 186 8.25 -14.15 -14.02
C ILE A 186 8.31 -14.10 -15.56
N PRO A 187 7.35 -14.68 -16.31
CA PRO A 187 7.28 -14.45 -17.75
C PRO A 187 6.70 -13.05 -18.01
N ALA A 188 7.39 -12.28 -18.85
CA ALA A 188 6.90 -11.02 -19.35
C ALA A 188 5.63 -11.25 -20.18
N LYS A 189 4.51 -10.67 -19.74
CA LYS A 189 3.34 -10.49 -20.61
C LYS A 189 3.26 -9.02 -21.02
N THR A 190 3.73 -8.81 -22.23
CA THR A 190 3.36 -7.75 -23.17
C THR A 190 1.84 -7.62 -23.23
N ASN A 191 1.36 -6.38 -23.06
CA ASN A 191 0.24 -5.76 -23.79
C ASN A 191 0.10 -4.32 -23.28
N HIS A 192 0.93 -3.42 -23.78
CA HIS A 192 0.67 -1.99 -23.73
C HIS A 192 0.04 -1.59 -25.06
N ALA A 193 -1.26 -1.28 -25.01
CA ALA A 193 -1.90 -0.47 -26.03
C ALA A 193 -1.23 0.92 -26.00
N TYR A 194 -0.62 1.29 -27.12
CA TYR A 194 0.02 2.57 -27.35
C TYR A 194 -1.06 3.64 -27.48
N VAL A 195 -1.10 4.58 -26.54
CA VAL A 195 -1.84 5.84 -26.70
C VAL A 195 -0.79 6.93 -26.84
N GLU A 196 -0.64 7.41 -28.07
CA GLU A 196 0.27 8.47 -28.45
C GLU A 196 -0.28 9.81 -27.93
N ILE A 197 0.17 10.24 -26.75
CA ILE A 197 -0.10 11.60 -26.27
C ILE A 197 0.99 12.50 -26.83
N VAL A 198 0.67 13.20 -27.91
CA VAL A 198 1.48 14.27 -28.50
C VAL A 198 1.67 15.39 -27.47
N SER A 199 2.84 15.41 -26.81
CA SER A 199 3.22 16.42 -25.84
C SER A 199 3.97 17.55 -26.53
N THR A 200 3.26 18.61 -26.92
CA THR A 200 3.89 19.84 -27.44
C THR A 200 4.42 20.68 -26.28
N ARG A 201 5.63 20.36 -25.79
CA ARG A 201 6.41 21.26 -24.92
C ARG A 201 7.19 22.26 -25.78
N ARG A 202 6.73 23.52 -25.85
CA ARG A 202 7.60 24.67 -26.12
C ARG A 202 8.07 25.24 -24.78
N LYS A 203 9.38 25.20 -24.54
CA LYS A 203 10.04 25.96 -23.46
C LYS A 203 10.47 27.32 -24.02
N PRO A 204 10.20 28.44 -23.34
CA PRO A 204 10.93 29.67 -23.59
C PRO A 204 12.32 29.58 -22.95
N LEU A 205 13.33 29.82 -23.77
CA LEU A 205 14.71 30.06 -23.40
C LEU A 205 14.78 31.45 -22.76
N VAL A 206 15.13 31.53 -21.47
CA VAL A 206 15.55 32.80 -20.85
C VAL A 206 17.04 32.68 -20.63
N ASP A 207 17.76 33.41 -21.47
CA ASP A 207 19.19 33.67 -21.41
C ASP A 207 19.48 34.54 -20.19
N ILE A 208 20.40 34.12 -19.32
CA ILE A 208 20.96 34.96 -18.25
C ILE A 208 22.46 35.07 -18.49
N PRO A 209 22.97 36.26 -18.86
CA PRO A 209 24.39 36.47 -19.11
C PRO A 209 25.15 36.80 -17.83
N GLY A 210 26.26 36.09 -17.64
CA GLY A 210 27.51 36.66 -17.13
C GLY A 210 27.65 36.89 -15.63
N GLN A 211 28.39 35.99 -14.96
CA GLN A 211 29.36 36.41 -13.95
C GLN A 211 30.64 35.56 -14.07
N ARG A 212 31.70 36.22 -14.53
CA ARG A 212 33.11 35.83 -14.31
C ARG A 212 33.49 36.17 -12.87
N LEU A 213 34.40 35.40 -12.26
CA LEU A 213 35.44 35.79 -11.27
C LEU A 213 35.98 34.49 -10.56
N PRO A 214 37.10 34.51 -9.83
CA PRO A 214 38.46 34.64 -10.33
C PRO A 214 39.38 33.48 -9.90
N HIS A 215 40.41 33.25 -10.71
CA HIS A 215 41.57 32.42 -10.39
C HIS A 215 42.27 32.92 -9.11
N HIS A 216 42.49 32.02 -8.15
CA HIS A 216 43.49 32.18 -7.12
C HIS A 216 44.39 30.95 -7.13
N SER A 217 45.59 31.17 -7.68
CA SER A 217 46.75 30.32 -7.53
C SER A 217 47.11 30.22 -6.05
N SER A 218 47.33 29.01 -5.56
CA SER A 218 48.01 28.79 -4.29
C SER A 218 49.04 27.67 -4.48
N THR A 219 50.21 28.12 -4.90
CA THR A 219 51.50 27.49 -4.73
C THR A 219 51.81 27.39 -3.24
N GLY A 220 52.19 26.22 -2.73
CA GLY A 220 52.74 26.17 -1.38
C GLY A 220 52.89 24.81 -0.73
N SER A 221 54.12 24.31 -0.78
CA SER A 221 54.78 23.47 0.24
C SER A 221 54.39 22.00 0.38
N PHE A 222 55.18 21.18 -0.31
CA PHE A 222 55.42 19.78 0.01
C PHE A 222 56.27 19.69 1.28
N SER A 223 55.69 19.19 2.38
CA SER A 223 56.43 18.78 3.57
C SER A 223 56.49 17.27 3.60
N MET A 224 57.68 16.72 3.35
CA MET A 224 57.96 15.29 3.49
C MET A 224 58.00 14.92 4.97
N THR A 225 57.06 14.09 5.41
CA THR A 225 57.14 13.39 6.69
C THR A 225 57.39 11.91 6.43
N PRO A 226 58.49 11.33 6.97
CA PRO A 226 58.69 9.89 6.98
C PRO A 226 58.14 9.32 8.28
N GLY A 227 57.37 8.23 8.21
CA GLY A 227 56.87 7.58 9.42
C GLY A 227 55.70 6.66 9.18
N THR A 228 55.87 5.69 8.29
CA THR A 228 54.91 4.63 7.98
C THR A 228 54.78 3.69 9.19
N SER A 229 53.99 4.10 10.18
CA SER A 229 53.42 3.18 11.16
C SER A 229 52.08 2.73 10.59
N ALA A 230 51.92 1.43 10.35
CA ALA A 230 50.74 0.81 9.77
C ALA A 230 49.50 1.09 10.64
N ALA A 231 48.87 2.24 10.40
CA ALA A 231 47.63 2.64 11.04
C ALA A 231 46.54 1.71 10.54
N ALA A 232 45.94 0.96 11.47
CA ALA A 232 44.79 0.12 11.23
C ALA A 232 43.74 0.90 10.41
N PRO A 233 43.10 0.27 9.41
CA PRO A 233 42.11 0.93 8.57
C PRO A 233 41.09 1.66 9.45
N PRO A 234 40.81 2.95 9.16
CA PRO A 234 39.93 3.76 9.99
C PRO A 234 38.58 3.04 10.10
N GLN A 235 38.32 2.50 11.28
CA GLN A 235 37.04 1.87 11.56
C GLN A 235 35.96 2.93 11.34
N PRO A 236 34.91 2.63 10.56
CA PRO A 236 33.81 3.55 10.35
C PRO A 236 33.26 3.93 11.73
N ARG A 237 33.52 5.16 12.14
CA ARG A 237 33.03 5.67 13.42
C ARG A 237 31.54 5.78 13.25
N ASP A 238 30.80 4.93 13.97
CA ASP A 238 29.36 5.05 14.07
C ASP A 238 29.05 6.45 14.58
N SER A 239 28.57 7.30 13.67
CA SER A 239 28.02 8.61 14.02
C SER A 239 26.96 8.37 15.10
N PRO A 240 27.07 9.00 16.28
CA PRO A 240 26.11 8.80 17.37
C PRO A 240 24.67 9.17 16.96
N ASP A 241 24.49 9.85 15.82
CA ASP A 241 23.20 10.23 15.26
C ASP A 241 23.12 9.95 13.75
N ALA A 242 23.56 8.78 13.29
CA ALA A 242 23.48 8.39 11.87
C ALA A 242 22.07 8.56 11.24
N VAL A 243 21.00 8.39 12.02
CA VAL A 243 19.62 8.63 11.56
C VAL A 243 19.35 10.12 11.29
N ARG A 244 19.92 11.01 12.10
CA ARG A 244 19.85 12.45 11.88
C ARG A 244 20.58 12.83 10.61
N ASP A 245 21.81 12.34 10.43
CA ASP A 245 22.63 12.62 9.25
C ASP A 245 21.92 12.15 7.96
N PHE A 246 21.30 10.97 8.01
CA PHE A 246 20.47 10.46 6.92
C PHE A 246 19.31 11.40 6.59
N LEU A 247 18.54 11.85 7.59
CA LEU A 247 17.40 12.75 7.40
C LEU A 247 17.81 14.16 6.94
N ALA A 248 18.95 14.65 7.43
CA ALA A 248 19.53 15.94 7.05
C ALA A 248 20.00 15.95 5.60
N GLY A 249 20.48 14.80 5.10
CA GLY A 249 20.90 14.61 3.72
C GLY A 249 19.75 14.48 2.70
N LEU A 250 18.50 14.38 3.14
CA LEU A 250 17.34 14.35 2.25
C LEU A 250 17.05 15.74 1.68
N THR A 251 16.39 15.78 0.52
CA THR A 251 15.90 17.02 -0.08
C THR A 251 14.37 16.93 -0.25
N PRO A 252 13.58 17.71 0.50
CA PRO A 252 13.98 18.70 1.52
C PRO A 252 14.57 18.07 2.78
N ASN A 253 15.30 18.84 3.59
CA ASN A 253 15.82 18.37 4.90
C ASN A 253 14.66 17.92 5.79
N MET A 254 14.77 16.71 6.35
CA MET A 254 13.71 16.08 7.15
C MET A 254 14.11 15.83 8.61
N GLU A 255 15.06 16.58 9.17
CA GLU A 255 15.49 16.43 10.57
C GLU A 255 14.33 16.56 11.58
N HIS A 256 13.28 17.30 11.23
CA HIS A 256 12.07 17.41 12.06
C HIS A 256 11.36 16.05 12.29
N LEU A 257 11.64 15.03 11.47
CA LEU A 257 11.12 13.67 11.63
C LEU A 257 11.92 12.82 12.63
N LEU A 258 13.09 13.28 13.06
CA LEU A 258 14.00 12.53 13.95
C LEU A 258 13.33 12.06 15.26
N PRO A 259 12.55 12.89 15.99
CA PRO A 259 11.89 12.43 17.22
C PRO A 259 10.90 11.29 16.95
N TYR A 260 10.24 11.30 15.80
CA TYR A 260 9.27 10.29 15.42
C TYR A 260 9.95 8.99 14.98
N MET A 261 11.05 9.07 14.22
CA MET A 261 11.90 7.91 13.89
C MET A 261 12.41 7.21 15.16
N LYS A 262 12.92 7.98 16.13
CA LYS A 262 13.37 7.44 17.43
C LYS A 262 12.21 6.81 18.24
N LYS A 263 11.02 7.42 18.18
CA LYS A 263 9.80 6.91 18.85
C LYS A 263 9.30 5.60 18.26
N ILE A 264 9.42 5.39 16.94
CA ILE A 264 9.05 4.13 16.27
C ILE A 264 10.16 3.07 16.29
N GLY A 265 11.28 3.35 16.96
CA GLY A 265 12.36 2.39 17.19
C GLY A 265 13.53 2.47 16.18
N ILE A 266 13.49 3.39 15.22
CA ILE A 266 14.58 3.59 14.25
C ILE A 266 15.60 4.54 14.88
N ARG A 267 16.63 3.96 15.50
CA ARG A 267 17.61 4.72 16.32
C ARG A 267 19.03 4.68 15.79
N SER A 268 19.39 3.69 14.99
CA SER A 268 20.76 3.48 14.53
C SER A 268 20.84 3.37 13.00
N SER A 269 22.07 3.47 12.49
CA SER A 269 22.40 3.16 11.09
C SER A 269 21.96 1.74 10.71
N GLU A 270 22.16 0.78 11.62
CA GLU A 270 21.73 -0.61 11.44
C GLU A 270 20.22 -0.74 11.24
N CYS A 271 19.41 0.07 11.93
CA CYS A 271 17.96 0.09 11.70
C CYS A 271 17.63 0.55 10.27
N LEU A 272 18.30 1.59 9.76
CA LEU A 272 18.11 2.09 8.40
C LEU A 272 18.53 1.05 7.35
N LYS A 273 19.66 0.37 7.58
CA LYS A 273 20.12 -0.75 6.75
C LYS A 273 19.13 -1.93 6.79
N GLY A 274 18.67 -2.31 7.98
CA GLY A 274 17.65 -3.34 8.13
C GLY A 274 16.38 -2.99 7.33
N MET A 275 15.92 -1.74 7.41
CA MET A 275 14.76 -1.28 6.64
C MET A 275 15.01 -1.21 5.14
N SER A 276 16.23 -0.90 4.70
CA SER A 276 16.55 -0.83 3.26
C SER A 276 16.46 -2.20 2.57
N THR A 277 16.61 -3.29 3.33
CA THR A 277 16.42 -4.67 2.84
C THR A 277 14.96 -5.11 2.73
N TRP A 278 14.01 -4.34 3.28
CA TRP A 278 12.60 -4.73 3.26
C TRP A 278 12.01 -4.64 1.86
N PRO A 279 11.00 -5.46 1.52
CA PRO A 279 10.21 -5.25 0.32
C PRO A 279 9.63 -3.84 0.30
N ALA A 280 9.75 -3.14 -0.83
CA ALA A 280 9.36 -1.74 -0.94
C ALA A 280 7.91 -1.48 -0.49
N LYS A 281 6.99 -2.43 -0.78
CA LYS A 281 5.58 -2.35 -0.37
C LYS A 281 5.40 -2.39 1.15
N ASP A 282 6.20 -3.19 1.85
CA ASP A 282 6.08 -3.37 3.29
C ASP A 282 6.69 -2.16 4.02
N CYS A 283 7.82 -1.64 3.52
CA CYS A 283 8.43 -0.41 4.05
C CYS A 283 7.51 0.81 3.83
N GLU A 284 6.89 0.93 2.65
CA GLU A 284 5.93 1.98 2.35
C GLU A 284 4.69 1.89 3.26
N ALA A 285 4.08 0.71 3.38
CA ALA A 285 2.92 0.49 4.25
C ALA A 285 3.24 0.84 5.71
N PHE A 286 4.41 0.41 6.21
CA PHE A 286 4.87 0.72 7.55
C PHE A 286 5.05 2.24 7.75
N MET A 287 5.72 2.94 6.84
CA MET A 287 5.93 4.39 6.95
C MET A 287 4.63 5.17 6.84
N GLN A 288 3.72 4.74 5.95
CA GLN A 288 2.41 5.34 5.79
C GLN A 288 1.59 5.23 7.09
N GLU A 289 1.53 4.03 7.67
CA GLU A 289 0.83 3.77 8.94
C GLU A 289 1.42 4.56 10.11
N LYS A 290 2.76 4.60 10.24
CA LYS A 290 3.40 5.20 11.42
C LYS A 290 3.55 6.72 11.33
N LEU A 291 3.77 7.28 10.15
CA LEU A 291 4.11 8.69 9.98
C LEU A 291 3.01 9.50 9.29
N VAL A 292 2.32 8.94 8.29
CA VAL A 292 1.31 9.70 7.54
C VAL A 292 -0.04 9.66 8.24
N ASP A 293 -0.48 8.49 8.70
CA ASP A 293 -1.76 8.37 9.41
C ASP A 293 -1.74 9.12 10.76
N SER A 294 -0.55 9.32 11.33
CA SER A 294 -0.32 10.15 12.53
C SER A 294 -0.13 11.65 12.21
N GLY A 295 -0.19 12.03 10.93
CA GLY A 295 -0.05 13.41 10.47
C GLY A 295 1.34 14.02 10.71
N LYS A 296 2.37 13.18 10.84
CA LYS A 296 3.75 13.62 11.13
C LYS A 296 4.59 13.80 9.88
N ALA A 297 4.26 13.07 8.83
CA ALA A 297 4.84 13.25 7.51
C ALA A 297 3.74 13.28 6.44
N ASP A 298 4.02 13.93 5.31
CA ASP A 298 3.20 13.80 4.12
C ASP A 298 3.68 12.64 3.23
N SER A 299 2.88 12.26 2.24
CA SER A 299 3.23 11.18 1.30
C SER A 299 4.47 11.48 0.46
N PHE A 300 4.80 12.75 0.22
CA PHE A 300 5.99 13.14 -0.55
C PHE A 300 7.26 12.90 0.26
N GLN A 301 7.26 13.27 1.54
CA GLN A 301 8.33 13.01 2.48
C GLN A 301 8.62 11.52 2.62
N ILE A 302 7.56 10.69 2.71
CA ILE A 302 7.72 9.22 2.73
C ILE A 302 8.39 8.73 1.46
N MET A 303 7.98 9.20 0.28
CA MET A 303 8.62 8.82 -0.98
C MET A 303 10.10 9.19 -1.02
N SER A 304 10.49 10.38 -0.54
CA SER A 304 11.89 10.78 -0.45
C SER A 304 12.71 9.87 0.47
N ILE A 305 12.15 9.48 1.62
CA ILE A 305 12.80 8.52 2.54
C ILE A 305 12.96 7.16 1.86
N LEU A 306 11.93 6.65 1.20
CA LEU A 306 11.98 5.36 0.50
C LEU A 306 13.02 5.35 -0.64
N ILE A 307 13.13 6.46 -1.38
CA ILE A 307 14.15 6.62 -2.43
C ILE A 307 15.55 6.59 -1.81
N ALA A 308 15.76 7.28 -0.69
CA ALA A 308 17.05 7.31 -0.01
C ALA A 308 17.42 5.96 0.60
N LEU A 309 16.47 5.24 1.20
CA LEU A 309 16.68 3.86 1.68
C LEU A 309 17.10 2.93 0.53
N LYS A 310 16.47 3.05 -0.65
CA LYS A 310 16.87 2.29 -1.85
C LYS A 310 18.25 2.67 -2.40
N LYS A 311 18.73 3.89 -2.16
CA LYS A 311 20.11 4.27 -2.46
C LYS A 311 21.07 3.63 -1.48
N LEU A 312 20.75 3.71 -0.19
CA LEU A 312 21.53 3.08 0.89
C LEU A 312 21.72 1.56 0.66
N ALA A 313 20.67 0.85 0.20
CA ALA A 313 20.77 -0.57 -0.13
C ALA A 313 21.68 -0.89 -1.33
N ARG A 314 21.91 0.07 -2.23
CA ARG A 314 22.78 -0.11 -3.41
C ARG A 314 24.24 0.16 -3.09
N ASP A 315 24.51 1.08 -2.18
CA ASP A 315 25.88 1.48 -1.82
C ASP A 315 26.58 0.41 -0.94
N GLU A 316 25.88 -0.64 -0.50
CA GLU A 316 26.43 -1.78 0.24
C GLU A 316 26.84 -2.99 -0.64
N ILE A 317 26.65 -2.90 -1.95
CA ILE A 317 27.03 -3.94 -2.93
C ILE A 317 28.29 -3.50 -3.67
#